data_AF-A0A847H4S7-F1
#
_entry.id   AF-A0A847H4S7-F1
#
_cell.length_a   1.000
_cell.length_b   1.000
_cell.length_c   1.000
_cell.angle_alpha   90.00
_cell.angle_beta   90.00
_cell.angle_gamma   90.00
#
_symmetry.space_group_name_H-M   'P 1'
#
loop_
_entity.id
_entity.type
_entity.pdbx_description
1 polymer ?
#
loop_
_entity_poly.entity_id
_entity_poly.type
_entity_poly.pdbx_seq_one_letter_code
_entity_poly.pdbx_strand_id
1 'polypeptide(L)'
;MSFFNMFRQPYLDADDGVNLGGGEPTPTPEPTPAPDGGGTEPTPEPQRIKVKYNHQELELPYEEAVQHIQKGMNYDKAVERARQEAAQQARDSWIAEQGYEWHGKPIKTEAEYKQALKEQEIENKVRQQYSNVPDELLNELVESKRFREETLAEKKAREEKEAENKQYTDFLEAYPDVKPEDIPVEVWKEHKAGRNLLDAYVRYENKRLKDEMAKYQTQQQIEQANSKNAASSTGSAKTSGKTGGFISKEDFEANKHDMKWVQKNLSILEESRRHW
;
A
#
# COMPACT_ATOMS: atom_id res chain seq x y z
N MET A 1 28.47 8.94 52.89
CA MET A 1 27.16 8.29 53.11
C MET A 1 26.90 7.38 51.93
N SER A 2 26.65 6.10 52.19
CA SER A 2 26.52 5.03 51.20
C SER A 2 25.23 5.13 50.38
N PHE A 3 25.33 5.06 49.05
CA PHE A 3 24.19 4.87 48.16
C PHE A 3 24.19 3.42 47.67
N PHE A 4 23.36 2.60 48.32
CA PHE A 4 23.05 1.23 47.91
C PHE A 4 21.54 1.14 47.68
N ASN A 5 21.13 0.37 46.67
CA ASN A 5 19.77 -0.06 46.32
C ASN A 5 18.76 0.98 45.79
N MET A 6 18.47 0.90 44.48
CA MET A 6 17.09 0.79 43.99
C MET A 6 17.08 0.37 42.50
N PHE A 7 17.31 -0.91 42.24
CA PHE A 7 16.89 -1.58 41.00
C PHE A 7 15.91 -2.69 41.37
N ARG A 8 14.63 -2.50 41.06
CA ARG A 8 13.66 -3.59 41.00
C ARG A 8 12.57 -3.26 39.99
N GLN A 9 12.63 -3.97 38.85
CA GLN A 9 11.49 -4.13 37.94
C GLN A 9 10.40 -5.00 38.60
N PRO A 10 9.16 -4.92 38.10
CA PRO A 10 8.41 -6.15 37.88
C PRO A 10 7.83 -6.26 36.46
N TYR A 11 7.86 -7.49 35.96
CA TYR A 11 7.24 -8.03 34.77
C TYR A 11 6.08 -8.96 35.20
N LEU A 12 5.21 -9.32 34.23
CA LEU A 12 4.19 -10.42 34.22
C LEU A 12 2.83 -10.07 34.88
N ASP A 13 1.64 -10.42 34.38
CA ASP A 13 1.11 -11.40 33.40
C ASP A 13 -0.29 -10.90 32.93
N ALA A 14 -0.72 -11.03 31.68
CA ALA A 14 -1.38 -12.17 31.01
C ALA A 14 -2.85 -12.49 31.45
N ASP A 15 -3.72 -12.43 30.43
CA ASP A 15 -4.88 -13.28 30.14
C ASP A 15 -6.31 -12.95 30.62
N ASP A 16 -7.24 -13.49 29.81
CA ASP A 16 -8.69 -13.68 29.91
C ASP A 16 -9.64 -12.67 29.22
N GLY A 17 -10.26 -13.14 28.13
CA GLY A 17 -11.64 -12.75 27.80
C GLY A 17 -12.06 -12.67 26.32
N VAL A 18 -11.98 -13.78 25.59
CA VAL A 18 -12.66 -14.02 24.30
C VAL A 18 -14.20 -13.88 24.40
N ASN A 19 -14.84 -13.31 23.38
CA ASN A 19 -16.16 -13.79 22.91
C ASN A 19 -16.35 -13.53 21.40
N LEU A 20 -16.30 -14.61 20.63
CA LEU A 20 -16.68 -14.75 19.22
C LEU A 20 -18.09 -15.35 19.17
N GLY A 21 -18.99 -14.80 18.35
CA GLY A 21 -20.30 -15.39 18.08
C GLY A 21 -20.77 -15.09 16.66
N GLY A 22 -20.60 -16.06 15.76
CA GLY A 22 -21.23 -16.10 14.43
C GLY A 22 -22.44 -17.03 14.42
N GLY A 23 -23.31 -16.85 13.43
CA GLY A 23 -24.40 -17.78 13.08
C GLY A 23 -24.98 -17.47 11.69
N GLU A 24 -24.89 -18.42 10.75
CA GLU A 24 -25.70 -18.54 9.51
C GLU A 24 -26.74 -19.69 9.70
N PRO A 25 -27.57 -20.20 8.73
CA PRO A 25 -27.91 -19.80 7.33
C PRO A 25 -29.42 -19.95 6.85
N THR A 26 -29.80 -19.30 5.71
CA THR A 26 -30.77 -19.65 4.58
C THR A 26 -32.29 -19.97 4.83
N PRO A 27 -33.25 -20.01 3.81
CA PRO A 27 -33.18 -19.98 2.32
C PRO A 27 -34.23 -19.12 1.51
N THR A 28 -34.09 -19.12 0.18
CA THR A 28 -34.84 -18.46 -0.95
C THR A 28 -36.25 -19.04 -1.27
N PRO A 29 -37.14 -18.39 -2.09
CA PRO A 29 -37.20 -18.68 -3.56
C PRO A 29 -37.58 -17.50 -4.52
N GLU A 30 -37.18 -17.60 -5.80
CA GLU A 30 -37.57 -16.82 -7.02
C GLU A 30 -38.88 -17.39 -7.69
N PRO A 31 -39.50 -16.92 -8.83
CA PRO A 31 -38.97 -16.12 -10.00
C PRO A 31 -39.91 -15.07 -10.77
N THR A 32 -39.28 -14.14 -11.54
CA THR A 32 -39.57 -13.36 -12.84
C THR A 32 -40.98 -12.82 -13.30
N PRO A 33 -41.15 -11.94 -14.36
CA PRO A 33 -40.26 -11.10 -15.24
C PRO A 33 -40.69 -9.62 -15.59
N ALA A 34 -39.90 -8.92 -16.44
CA ALA A 34 -39.78 -7.48 -16.81
C ALA A 34 -40.88 -6.79 -17.68
N PRO A 35 -40.79 -5.46 -18.03
CA PRO A 35 -40.02 -5.02 -19.24
C PRO A 35 -39.37 -3.59 -19.24
N ASP A 36 -38.26 -3.51 -20.01
CA ASP A 36 -37.81 -2.50 -21.03
C ASP A 36 -37.70 -0.96 -20.80
N GLY A 37 -36.58 -0.38 -21.28
CA GLY A 37 -36.52 0.99 -21.83
C GLY A 37 -35.44 1.99 -21.33
N GLY A 38 -34.38 2.23 -22.13
CA GLY A 38 -33.76 3.56 -22.29
C GLY A 38 -32.44 3.87 -21.55
N GLY A 39 -31.28 3.57 -22.14
CA GLY A 39 -29.98 4.05 -21.67
C GLY A 39 -29.68 5.48 -22.13
N THR A 40 -29.58 6.41 -21.18
CA THR A 40 -29.01 7.75 -21.36
C THR A 40 -27.61 7.73 -20.72
N GLU A 41 -26.59 8.29 -21.38
CA GLU A 41 -25.23 8.39 -20.82
C GLU A 41 -25.24 9.07 -19.44
N PRO A 42 -24.69 8.45 -18.37
CA PRO A 42 -24.56 9.12 -17.09
C PRO A 42 -23.37 10.08 -17.14
N THR A 43 -23.68 11.37 -17.05
CA THR A 43 -22.74 12.40 -16.60
C THR A 43 -22.20 11.98 -15.22
N PRO A 44 -20.89 12.04 -14.95
CA PRO A 44 -20.34 11.59 -13.67
C PRO A 44 -20.89 12.49 -12.55
N GLU A 45 -21.81 11.95 -11.74
CA GLU A 45 -22.32 12.65 -10.57
C GLU A 45 -21.17 12.90 -9.58
N PRO A 46 -21.10 14.10 -8.96
CA PRO A 46 -20.05 14.40 -8.01
C PRO A 46 -20.15 13.43 -6.83
N GLN A 47 -19.13 12.58 -6.69
CA GLN A 47 -19.07 11.60 -5.59
C GLN A 47 -19.15 12.36 -4.26
N ARG A 48 -20.12 12.00 -3.41
CA ARG A 48 -20.28 12.55 -2.06
C ARG A 48 -19.93 11.50 -1.03
N ILE A 49 -19.21 11.90 0.00
CA ILE A 49 -18.78 11.05 1.10
C ILE A 49 -19.56 11.45 2.35
N LYS A 50 -20.19 10.47 3.00
CA LYS A 50 -20.79 10.62 4.32
C LYS A 50 -19.69 10.62 5.38
N VAL A 51 -19.49 11.76 6.03
CA VAL A 51 -18.54 11.92 7.13
C VAL A 51 -19.31 12.27 8.40
N LYS A 52 -18.99 11.59 9.49
CA LYS A 52 -19.55 11.90 10.80
C LYS A 52 -18.66 12.93 11.50
N TYR A 53 -19.12 14.17 11.58
CA TYR A 53 -18.42 15.24 12.28
C TYR A 53 -19.27 15.73 13.45
N ASN A 54 -18.71 15.73 14.66
CA ASN A 54 -19.39 16.18 15.88
C ASN A 54 -20.80 15.56 16.07
N HIS A 55 -20.90 14.24 15.87
CA HIS A 55 -22.14 13.45 15.95
C HIS A 55 -23.20 13.73 14.87
N GLN A 56 -22.94 14.59 13.89
CA GLN A 56 -23.81 14.82 12.74
C GLN A 56 -23.24 14.13 11.49
N GLU A 57 -24.13 13.49 10.71
CA GLU A 57 -23.77 12.94 9.40
C GLU A 57 -23.83 14.07 8.37
N LEU A 58 -22.68 14.42 7.80
CA LEU A 58 -22.55 15.42 6.75
C LEU A 58 -22.15 14.73 5.45
N GLU A 59 -22.84 15.09 4.37
CA GLU A 59 -22.50 14.66 3.01
C GLU A 59 -21.62 15.72 2.35
N LEU A 60 -20.32 15.47 2.37
CA LEU A 60 -19.33 16.37 1.77
C LEU A 60 -19.03 15.90 0.33
N PRO A 61 -18.89 16.82 -0.63
CA PRO A 61 -18.36 16.47 -1.94
C PRO A 61 -16.93 15.91 -1.79
N TYR A 62 -16.56 14.98 -2.65
CA TYR A 62 -15.28 14.25 -2.61
C TYR A 62 -14.07 15.20 -2.49
N GLU A 63 -14.04 16.27 -3.28
CA GLU A 63 -12.97 17.29 -3.26
C GLU A 63 -12.81 17.97 -1.90
N GLU A 64 -13.92 18.30 -1.23
CA GLU A 64 -13.89 18.94 0.09
C GLU A 64 -13.49 17.92 1.18
N ALA A 65 -13.95 16.67 1.05
CA ALA A 65 -13.54 15.58 1.93
C ALA A 65 -12.03 15.32 1.87
N VAL A 66 -11.42 15.32 0.67
CA VAL A 66 -9.96 15.20 0.50
C VAL A 66 -9.22 16.33 1.20
N GLN A 67 -9.69 17.58 1.07
CA GLN A 67 -9.09 18.73 1.77
C GLN A 67 -9.16 18.58 3.30
N HIS A 68 -10.30 18.13 3.84
CA HIS A 68 -10.46 17.90 5.27
C HIS A 68 -9.57 16.76 5.78
N ILE A 69 -9.43 15.68 5.02
CA ILE A 69 -8.53 14.56 5.35
C ILE A 69 -7.08 15.04 5.40
N GLN A 70 -6.64 15.83 4.41
CA GLN A 70 -5.28 16.39 4.39
C GLN A 70 -5.03 17.33 5.59
N LYS A 71 -6.01 18.16 5.95
CA LYS A 71 -5.94 19.03 7.13
C LYS A 71 -5.90 18.22 8.43
N GLY A 72 -6.67 17.15 8.54
CA GLY A 72 -6.64 16.21 9.67
C GLY A 72 -5.26 15.56 9.85
N MET A 73 -4.68 15.04 8.77
CA MET A 73 -3.33 14.44 8.82
C MET A 73 -2.25 15.46 9.23
N ASN A 74 -2.35 16.71 8.75
CA ASN A 74 -1.44 17.77 9.15
C ASN A 74 -1.63 18.16 10.63
N TYR A 75 -2.87 18.19 11.10
CA TYR A 75 -3.20 18.43 12.51
C TYR A 75 -2.65 17.32 13.42
N ASP A 76 -2.81 16.06 13.04
CA ASP A 76 -2.27 14.92 13.79
C ASP A 76 -0.74 15.01 13.92
N LYS A 77 -0.03 15.32 12.83
CA LYS A 77 1.42 15.56 12.87
C LYS A 77 1.80 16.74 13.77
N ALA A 78 1.03 17.82 13.74
CA ALA A 78 1.27 18.99 14.60
C ALA A 78 1.04 18.66 16.07
N VAL A 79 -0.02 17.92 16.39
CA VAL A 79 -0.31 17.45 17.76
C VAL A 79 0.77 16.48 18.24
N GLU A 80 1.22 15.56 17.41
CA GLU A 80 2.30 14.63 17.74
C GLU A 80 3.60 15.37 18.03
N ARG A 81 3.97 16.34 17.19
CA ARG A 81 5.12 17.20 17.41
C ARG A 81 5.00 17.99 18.71
N ALA A 82 3.87 18.62 18.95
CA ALA A 82 3.61 19.37 20.18
C ALA A 82 3.71 18.45 21.42
N ARG A 83 3.21 17.21 21.32
CA ARG A 83 3.32 16.21 22.38
C ARG A 83 4.77 15.79 22.62
N GLN A 84 5.55 15.61 21.57
CA GLN A 84 6.98 15.27 21.66
C GLN A 84 7.77 16.41 22.29
N GLU A 85 7.55 17.66 21.85
CA GLU A 85 8.17 18.86 22.39
C GLU A 85 7.79 19.05 23.86
N ALA A 86 6.51 18.92 24.22
CA ALA A 86 6.05 18.98 25.60
C ALA A 86 6.64 17.87 26.47
N ALA A 87 6.75 16.64 25.94
CA ALA A 87 7.39 15.54 26.65
C ALA A 87 8.89 15.78 26.87
N GLN A 88 9.58 16.40 25.90
CA GLN A 88 10.98 16.78 26.04
C GLN A 88 11.15 17.89 27.08
N GLN A 89 10.33 18.94 27.02
CA GLN A 89 10.32 20.00 28.02
C GLN A 89 10.01 19.48 29.42
N ALA A 90 9.11 18.50 29.56
CA ALA A 90 8.82 17.88 30.84
C ALA A 90 10.03 17.10 31.38
N ARG A 91 10.76 16.38 30.52
CA ARG A 91 12.01 15.70 30.91
C ARG A 91 13.10 16.69 31.30
N ASP A 92 13.30 17.73 30.50
CA ASP A 92 14.29 18.78 30.78
C ASP A 92 13.95 19.51 32.08
N SER A 93 12.68 19.87 32.29
CA SER A 93 12.22 20.49 33.54
C SER A 93 12.46 19.57 34.74
N TRP A 94 12.13 18.29 34.63
CA TRP A 94 12.37 17.31 35.68
C TRP A 94 13.87 17.18 36.01
N ILE A 95 14.74 17.15 34.99
CA ILE A 95 16.21 17.11 35.16
C ILE A 95 16.72 18.38 35.83
N ALA A 96 16.25 19.55 35.41
CA ALA A 96 16.60 20.83 36.01
C ALA A 96 16.17 20.91 37.49
N GLU A 97 15.00 20.35 37.83
CA GLU A 97 14.52 20.24 39.22
C GLU A 97 15.37 19.31 40.09
N GLN A 98 15.98 18.26 39.51
CA GLN A 98 16.86 17.36 40.26
C GLN A 98 18.15 18.03 40.72
N GLY A 99 18.53 19.17 40.12
CA GLY A 99 19.73 19.91 40.50
C GLY A 99 21.02 19.13 40.24
N TYR A 100 21.06 18.30 39.18
CA TYR A 100 22.27 17.57 38.82
C TYR A 100 23.38 18.53 38.39
N GLU A 101 24.61 18.22 38.78
CA GLU A 101 25.81 18.97 38.39
C GLU A 101 26.87 18.02 37.87
N TRP A 102 27.58 18.44 36.82
CA TRP A 102 28.72 17.73 36.25
C TRP A 102 29.88 18.70 36.06
N HIS A 103 31.04 18.38 36.64
CA HIS A 103 32.21 19.28 36.71
C HIS A 103 31.88 20.71 37.17
N GLY A 104 30.97 20.86 38.15
CA GLY A 104 30.53 22.15 38.68
C GLY A 104 29.61 22.95 37.75
N LYS A 105 29.10 22.33 36.67
CA LYS A 105 28.12 22.93 35.77
C LYS A 105 26.74 22.28 36.00
N PRO A 106 25.66 23.06 36.17
CA PRO A 106 24.32 22.50 36.31
C PRO A 106 23.85 21.87 34.99
N ILE A 107 23.29 20.67 35.09
CA ILE A 107 22.67 19.94 33.99
C ILE A 107 21.18 20.27 34.00
N LYS A 108 20.66 20.79 32.89
CA LYS A 108 19.25 21.23 32.80
C LYS A 108 18.47 20.52 31.71
N THR A 109 19.16 19.80 30.82
CA THR A 109 18.54 19.12 29.69
C THR A 109 18.88 17.65 29.68
N GLU A 110 18.03 16.86 29.04
CA GLU A 110 18.25 15.44 28.80
C GLU A 110 19.53 15.19 27.98
N ALA A 111 19.83 16.08 27.04
CA ALA A 111 21.03 15.99 26.22
C ALA A 111 22.31 16.16 27.06
N GLU A 112 22.37 17.20 27.90
CA GLU A 112 23.49 17.43 28.82
C GLU A 112 23.64 16.28 29.82
N TYR A 113 22.52 15.75 30.32
CA TYR A 113 22.53 14.62 31.25
C TYR A 113 23.12 13.37 30.62
N LYS A 114 22.69 13.01 29.41
CA LYS A 114 23.24 11.86 28.66
C LYS A 114 24.72 12.06 28.33
N GLN A 115 25.11 13.29 28.00
CA GLN A 115 26.50 13.61 27.75
C GLN A 115 27.35 13.45 29.01
N ALA A 116 26.90 13.95 30.16
CA ALA A 116 27.58 13.78 31.44
C ALA A 116 27.75 12.29 31.82
N LEU A 117 26.72 11.46 31.60
CA LEU A 117 26.83 10.01 31.81
C LEU A 117 27.89 9.38 30.90
N LYS A 118 27.92 9.76 29.62
CA LYS A 118 28.95 9.27 28.68
C LYS A 118 30.36 9.67 29.12
N GLU A 119 30.53 10.92 29.54
CA GLU A 119 31.80 11.44 30.05
C GLU A 119 32.25 10.69 31.31
N GLN A 120 31.34 10.48 32.25
CA GLN A 120 31.57 9.71 33.47
C GLN A 120 32.01 8.27 33.15
N GLU A 121 31.36 7.61 32.18
CA GLU A 121 31.77 6.27 31.75
C GLU A 121 33.18 6.24 31.16
N ILE A 122 33.54 7.24 30.34
CA ILE A 122 34.90 7.35 29.78
C ILE A 122 35.90 7.58 30.91
N GLU A 123 35.62 8.50 31.83
CA GLU A 123 36.49 8.80 32.96
C GLU A 123 36.70 7.55 33.84
N ASN A 124 35.62 6.83 34.15
CA ASN A 124 35.68 5.58 34.92
C ASN A 124 36.49 4.50 34.20
N LYS A 125 36.27 4.30 32.89
CA LYS A 125 37.04 3.33 32.08
C LYS A 125 38.52 3.69 32.05
N VAL A 126 38.85 4.97 31.87
CA VAL A 126 40.25 5.43 31.87
C VAL A 126 40.88 5.27 33.26
N ARG A 127 40.19 5.67 34.34
CA ARG A 127 40.64 5.47 35.73
C ARG A 127 40.90 4.00 36.06
N GLN A 128 40.01 3.10 35.62
CA GLN A 128 40.18 1.65 35.82
C GLN A 128 41.35 1.09 35.01
N GLN A 129 41.51 1.51 33.75
CA GLN A 129 42.55 1.01 32.87
C GLN A 129 43.95 1.57 33.20
N TYR A 130 44.02 2.78 33.75
CA TYR A 130 45.25 3.54 34.01
C TYR A 130 45.35 3.99 35.48
N SER A 131 45.08 3.07 36.42
CA SER A 131 44.98 3.36 37.86
C SER A 131 46.27 3.83 38.56
N ASN A 132 47.42 3.71 37.88
CA ASN A 132 48.74 4.09 38.37
C ASN A 132 49.30 5.36 37.69
N VAL A 133 48.50 6.06 36.88
CA VAL A 133 48.88 7.27 36.15
C VAL A 133 48.45 8.50 36.96
N PRO A 134 49.29 9.56 37.06
CA PRO A 134 48.91 10.82 37.68
C PRO A 134 47.61 11.42 37.10
N ASP A 135 46.79 12.03 37.94
CA ASP A 135 45.48 12.59 37.56
C ASP A 135 45.55 13.59 36.38
N GLU A 136 46.65 14.34 36.26
CA GLU A 136 46.85 15.30 35.15
C GLU A 136 46.94 14.60 33.79
N LEU A 137 47.71 13.52 33.70
CA LEU A 137 47.81 12.69 32.50
C LEU A 137 46.51 11.91 32.23
N LEU A 138 45.77 11.59 33.29
CA LEU A 138 44.48 10.92 33.19
C LEU A 138 43.43 11.83 32.54
N ASN A 139 43.41 13.12 32.91
CA ASN A 139 42.53 14.12 32.31
C ASN A 139 42.85 14.30 30.82
N GLU A 140 44.13 14.42 30.45
CA GLU A 140 44.55 14.51 29.05
C GLU A 140 44.09 13.27 28.24
N LEU A 141 44.18 12.07 28.83
CA LEU A 141 43.75 10.84 28.17
C LEU A 141 42.23 10.77 27.99
N VAL A 142 41.46 11.24 28.97
CA VAL A 142 39.99 11.36 28.87
C VAL A 142 39.62 12.35 27.77
N GLU A 143 40.22 13.54 27.74
CA GLU A 143 39.99 14.55 26.71
C GLU A 143 40.37 14.03 25.32
N SER A 144 41.53 13.39 25.19
CA SER A 144 41.98 12.77 23.95
C SER A 144 41.04 11.69 23.43
N LYS A 145 40.46 10.88 24.33
CA LYS A 145 39.46 9.87 23.95
C LYS A 145 38.15 10.51 23.52
N ARG A 146 37.66 11.50 24.28
CA ARG A 146 36.45 12.25 23.93
C ARG A 146 36.57 12.89 22.56
N PHE A 147 37.65 13.62 22.32
CA PHE A 147 37.91 14.27 21.04
C PHE A 147 37.97 13.26 19.88
N ARG A 148 38.64 12.12 20.08
CA ARG A 148 38.66 11.05 19.07
C ARG A 148 37.29 10.47 18.79
N GLU A 149 36.50 10.19 19.82
CA GLU A 149 35.15 9.67 19.64
C GLU A 149 34.22 10.67 18.96
N GLU A 150 34.30 11.95 19.34
CA GLU A 150 33.50 13.01 18.73
C GLU A 150 33.87 13.21 17.27
N THR A 151 35.16 13.33 16.94
CA THR A 151 35.62 13.46 15.55
C THR A 151 35.27 12.24 14.70
N LEU A 152 35.35 11.03 15.26
CA LEU A 152 34.91 9.82 14.57
C LEU A 152 33.39 9.80 14.35
N ALA A 153 32.61 10.20 15.36
CA ALA A 153 31.16 10.27 15.27
C ALA A 153 30.72 11.34 14.27
N GLU A 154 31.33 12.52 14.28
CA GLU A 154 31.07 13.60 13.33
C GLU A 154 31.43 13.16 11.92
N LYS A 155 32.61 12.56 11.73
CA LYS A 155 33.04 12.03 10.42
C LYS A 155 32.05 10.99 9.92
N LYS A 156 31.65 10.04 10.77
CA LYS A 156 30.68 9.00 10.40
C LYS A 156 29.31 9.60 10.06
N ALA A 157 28.82 10.53 10.87
CA ALA A 157 27.55 11.21 10.60
C ALA A 157 27.59 12.01 9.29
N ARG A 158 28.74 12.62 8.98
CA ARG A 158 28.96 13.31 7.70
C ARG A 158 28.98 12.34 6.53
N GLU A 159 29.68 11.22 6.66
CA GLU A 159 29.74 10.16 5.64
C GLU A 159 28.35 9.53 5.41
N GLU A 160 27.59 9.26 6.48
CA GLU A 160 26.22 8.77 6.39
C GLU A 160 25.31 9.78 5.67
N LYS A 161 25.38 11.06 6.04
CA LYS A 161 24.61 12.12 5.39
C LYS A 161 25.01 12.32 3.92
N GLU A 162 26.30 12.23 3.60
CA GLU A 162 26.80 12.32 2.23
C GLU A 162 26.34 11.11 1.41
N ALA A 163 26.36 9.91 1.99
CA ALA A 163 25.85 8.70 1.36
C ALA A 163 24.34 8.79 1.11
N GLU A 164 23.54 9.25 2.08
CA GLU A 164 22.11 9.50 1.92
C GLU A 164 21.85 10.50 0.79
N ASN A 165 22.51 11.66 0.84
CA ASN A 165 22.39 12.67 -0.21
C ASN A 165 22.74 12.11 -1.59
N LYS A 166 23.81 11.31 -1.68
CA LYS A 166 24.22 10.68 -2.92
C LYS A 166 23.16 9.72 -3.47
N GLN A 167 22.50 8.94 -2.62
CA GLN A 167 21.42 8.06 -3.05
C GLN A 167 20.25 8.85 -3.66
N TYR A 168 19.92 10.01 -3.10
CA TYR A 168 18.89 10.89 -3.66
C TYR A 168 19.34 11.52 -4.97
N THR A 169 20.58 11.99 -5.07
CA THR A 169 21.09 12.57 -6.32
C THR A 169 21.16 11.54 -7.44
N ASP A 170 21.63 10.33 -7.15
CA ASP A 170 21.71 9.22 -8.11
C ASP A 170 20.30 8.87 -8.64
N PHE A 171 19.28 8.91 -7.78
CA PHE A 171 17.89 8.71 -8.19
C PHE A 171 17.37 9.84 -9.09
N LEU A 172 17.57 11.10 -8.70
CA LEU A 172 17.12 12.26 -9.47
C LEU A 172 17.83 12.38 -10.83
N GLU A 173 19.08 11.95 -10.93
CA GLU A 173 19.81 11.90 -12.20
C GLU A 173 19.25 10.83 -13.14
N ALA A 174 18.91 9.65 -12.63
CA ALA A 174 18.34 8.56 -13.42
C ALA A 174 16.87 8.79 -13.80
N TYR A 175 16.10 9.46 -12.95
CA TYR A 175 14.66 9.70 -13.10
C TYR A 175 14.31 11.18 -12.87
N PRO A 176 14.77 12.09 -13.75
CA PRO A 176 14.60 13.54 -13.55
C PRO A 176 13.13 14.00 -13.60
N ASP A 177 12.28 13.25 -14.30
CA ASP A 177 10.86 13.59 -14.46
C ASP A 177 9.97 13.07 -13.32
N VAL A 178 10.50 12.21 -12.44
CA VAL A 178 9.74 11.59 -11.36
C VAL A 178 9.75 12.50 -10.13
N LYS A 179 8.58 12.95 -9.69
CA LYS A 179 8.45 13.78 -8.49
C LYS A 179 8.37 12.91 -7.23
N PRO A 180 8.76 13.43 -6.05
CA PRO A 180 8.66 12.69 -4.80
C PRO A 180 7.25 12.15 -4.50
N GLU A 181 6.22 12.89 -4.92
CA GLU A 181 4.81 12.51 -4.76
C GLU A 181 4.39 11.34 -5.66
N ASP A 182 5.08 11.16 -6.79
CA ASP A 182 4.80 10.10 -7.75
C ASP A 182 5.50 8.78 -7.37
N ILE A 183 6.37 8.80 -6.35
CA ILE A 183 7.08 7.61 -5.88
C ILE A 183 6.12 6.71 -5.10
N PRO A 184 5.89 5.46 -5.54
CA PRO A 184 4.97 4.54 -4.87
C PRO A 184 5.38 4.21 -3.44
N VAL A 185 4.39 3.92 -2.59
CA VAL A 185 4.60 3.58 -1.17
C VAL A 185 5.48 2.34 -1.00
N GLU A 186 5.42 1.37 -1.92
CA GLU A 186 6.25 0.17 -1.87
C GLU A 186 7.74 0.49 -2.02
N VAL A 187 8.08 1.48 -2.85
CA VAL A 187 9.46 1.94 -3.05
C VAL A 187 9.99 2.56 -1.75
N TRP A 188 9.20 3.41 -1.10
CA TRP A 188 9.55 3.98 0.20
C TRP A 188 9.67 2.94 1.32
N LYS A 189 8.85 1.90 1.28
CA LYS A 189 8.95 0.78 2.23
C LYS A 189 10.27 0.02 2.07
N GLU A 190 10.66 -0.30 0.85
CA GLU A 190 11.96 -0.94 0.56
C GLU A 190 13.13 -0.04 0.95
N HIS A 191 13.02 1.27 0.70
CA HIS A 191 14.05 2.23 1.11
C HIS A 191 14.20 2.30 2.64
N LYS A 192 13.09 2.36 3.37
CA LYS A 192 13.09 2.28 4.85
C LYS A 192 13.63 0.95 5.38
N ALA A 193 13.56 -0.12 4.58
CA ALA A 193 14.17 -1.41 4.90
C ALA A 193 15.69 -1.46 4.61
N GLY A 194 16.29 -0.35 4.16
CA GLY A 194 17.72 -0.21 3.90
C GLY A 194 18.13 -0.38 2.44
N ARG A 195 17.17 -0.51 1.51
CA ARG A 195 17.48 -0.54 0.07
C ARG A 195 17.81 0.87 -0.43
N ASN A 196 18.73 0.96 -1.39
CA ASN A 196 18.95 2.19 -2.14
C ASN A 196 17.67 2.60 -2.89
N LEU A 197 17.30 3.89 -2.84
CA LEU A 197 16.09 4.43 -3.45
C LEU A 197 15.99 4.14 -4.97
N LEU A 198 17.10 4.30 -5.69
CA LEU A 198 17.17 4.01 -7.13
C LEU A 198 16.89 2.54 -7.44
N ASP A 199 17.53 1.61 -6.72
CA ASP A 199 17.31 0.17 -6.92
C ASP A 199 15.87 -0.23 -6.56
N ALA A 200 15.30 0.35 -5.51
CA ALA A 200 13.91 0.14 -5.14
C ALA A 200 12.94 0.57 -6.26
N TYR A 201 13.16 1.75 -6.84
CA TYR A 201 12.33 2.26 -7.93
C TYR A 201 12.50 1.46 -9.22
N VAL A 202 13.74 1.12 -9.61
CA VAL A 202 14.02 0.30 -10.79
C VAL A 202 13.31 -1.06 -10.70
N ARG A 203 13.26 -1.67 -9.52
CA ARG A 203 12.53 -2.93 -9.30
C ARG A 203 11.02 -2.77 -9.46
N TYR A 204 10.47 -1.69 -8.91
CA TYR A 204 9.06 -1.35 -9.06
C TYR A 204 8.71 -1.14 -10.54
N GLU A 205 9.48 -0.30 -11.25
CA GLU A 205 9.31 -0.01 -12.68
C GLU A 205 9.36 -1.29 -13.50
N ASN A 206 10.36 -2.15 -13.26
CA ASN A 206 10.48 -3.43 -13.94
C ASN A 206 9.27 -4.35 -13.71
N LYS A 207 8.72 -4.37 -12.49
CA LYS A 207 7.51 -5.14 -12.19
C LYS A 207 6.31 -4.55 -12.93
N ARG A 208 6.12 -3.23 -12.86
CA ARG A 208 5.04 -2.51 -13.55
C ARG A 208 5.06 -2.78 -15.06
N LEU A 209 6.24 -2.67 -15.68
CA LEU A 209 6.42 -2.93 -17.11
C LEU A 209 6.15 -4.38 -17.48
N LYS A 210 6.55 -5.35 -16.65
CA LYS A 210 6.23 -6.77 -16.87
C LYS A 210 4.72 -7.03 -16.80
N ASP A 211 4.05 -6.45 -15.82
CA ASP A 211 2.60 -6.59 -15.67
C ASP A 211 1.86 -5.92 -16.84
N GLU A 212 2.36 -4.77 -17.31
CA GLU A 212 1.83 -4.07 -18.49
C GLU A 212 2.03 -4.88 -19.78
N MET A 213 3.22 -5.44 -20.02
CA MET A 213 3.49 -6.33 -21.15
C MET A 213 2.58 -7.57 -21.14
N ALA A 214 2.36 -8.18 -19.97
CA ALA A 214 1.47 -9.34 -19.84
C ALA A 214 0.01 -8.99 -20.21
N LYS A 215 -0.47 -7.80 -19.81
CA LYS A 215 -1.80 -7.30 -20.20
C LYS A 215 -1.90 -7.09 -21.71
N TYR A 216 -0.92 -6.43 -22.32
CA TYR A 216 -0.90 -6.23 -23.77
C TYR A 216 -0.85 -7.55 -24.55
N GLN A 217 -0.03 -8.52 -24.12
CA GLN A 217 0.01 -9.84 -24.74
C GLN A 217 -1.33 -10.57 -24.64
N THR A 218 -1.97 -10.51 -23.47
CA THR A 218 -3.29 -11.11 -23.27
C THR A 218 -4.34 -10.46 -24.17
N GLN A 219 -4.34 -9.13 -24.27
CA GLN A 219 -5.26 -8.39 -25.14
C GLN A 219 -5.07 -8.74 -26.62
N GLN A 220 -3.82 -8.83 -27.08
CA GLN A 220 -3.52 -9.28 -28.45
C GLN A 220 -3.98 -10.70 -28.71
N GLN A 221 -3.84 -11.62 -27.75
CA GLN A 221 -4.34 -12.99 -27.90
C GLN A 221 -5.87 -13.03 -28.00
N ILE A 222 -6.57 -12.22 -27.21
CA ILE A 222 -8.04 -12.09 -27.27
C ILE A 222 -8.48 -11.53 -28.62
N GLU A 223 -7.83 -10.47 -29.11
CA GLU A 223 -8.12 -9.88 -30.43
C GLU A 223 -7.83 -10.86 -31.58
N GLN A 224 -6.72 -11.61 -31.51
CA GLN A 224 -6.42 -12.65 -32.49
C GLN A 224 -7.43 -13.80 -32.44
N ALA A 225 -7.86 -14.23 -31.24
CA ALA A 225 -8.89 -15.24 -31.10
C ALA A 225 -10.23 -14.74 -31.63
N ASN A 226 -10.62 -13.51 -31.32
CA ASN A 226 -11.86 -12.88 -31.79
C ASN A 226 -11.86 -12.69 -33.31
N SER A 227 -10.75 -12.23 -33.90
CA SER A 227 -10.63 -12.10 -35.36
C SER A 227 -10.62 -13.45 -36.06
N LYS A 228 -9.94 -14.47 -35.51
CA LYS A 228 -10.01 -15.85 -36.01
C LYS A 228 -11.43 -16.39 -35.91
N ASN A 229 -12.10 -16.22 -34.76
CA ASN A 229 -13.48 -16.63 -34.56
C ASN A 229 -14.44 -15.88 -35.49
N ALA A 230 -14.22 -14.60 -35.78
CA ALA A 230 -15.02 -13.85 -36.73
C ALA A 230 -14.77 -14.30 -38.18
N ALA A 231 -13.53 -14.66 -38.53
CA ALA A 231 -13.17 -15.18 -39.86
C ALA A 231 -13.63 -16.63 -40.07
N SER A 232 -13.63 -17.46 -39.02
CA SER A 232 -14.11 -18.84 -39.04
C SER A 232 -15.61 -18.96 -38.74
N SER A 233 -16.22 -17.92 -38.17
CA SER A 233 -17.67 -17.72 -38.17
C SER A 233 -18.08 -17.32 -39.59
N THR A 234 -18.06 -18.31 -40.48
CA THR A 234 -18.90 -18.29 -41.67
C THR A 234 -20.31 -17.97 -41.18
N GLY A 235 -20.71 -16.71 -41.38
CA GLY A 235 -22.00 -16.21 -40.94
C GLY A 235 -23.06 -17.22 -41.30
N SER A 236 -23.89 -17.57 -40.30
CA SER A 236 -24.96 -18.56 -40.36
C SER A 236 -25.36 -18.76 -41.81
N ALA A 237 -24.88 -19.87 -42.39
CA ALA A 237 -25.26 -20.24 -43.72
C ALA A 237 -26.78 -20.18 -43.73
N LYS A 238 -27.35 -19.31 -44.55
CA LYS A 238 -28.70 -19.54 -45.04
C LYS A 238 -28.62 -20.92 -45.67
N THR A 239 -28.96 -21.96 -44.92
CA THR A 239 -29.00 -23.34 -45.38
C THR A 239 -30.20 -23.44 -46.29
N SER A 240 -30.04 -22.94 -47.51
CA SER A 240 -30.81 -23.38 -48.66
C SER A 240 -30.33 -24.80 -48.94
N GLY A 241 -30.89 -25.78 -48.23
CA GLY A 241 -30.36 -27.14 -48.28
C GLY A 241 -30.82 -28.10 -47.17
N LYS A 242 -32.14 -28.23 -46.97
CA LYS A 242 -32.82 -29.54 -46.97
C LYS A 242 -32.10 -30.73 -46.31
N THR A 243 -32.29 -30.90 -45.00
CA THR A 243 -32.62 -32.20 -44.36
C THR A 243 -33.09 -31.94 -42.92
N GLY A 244 -34.40 -32.07 -42.69
CA GLY A 244 -35.02 -31.90 -41.38
C GLY A 244 -36.49 -32.32 -41.38
N GLY A 245 -36.79 -33.49 -41.96
CA GLY A 245 -37.95 -34.33 -41.66
C GLY A 245 -39.37 -33.90 -42.05
N PHE A 246 -39.67 -32.62 -42.31
CA PHE A 246 -41.05 -32.18 -42.49
C PHE A 246 -41.22 -31.17 -43.62
N ILE A 247 -42.16 -31.46 -44.51
CA ILE A 247 -42.69 -30.51 -45.52
C ILE A 247 -43.97 -29.93 -44.91
N SER A 248 -44.24 -28.64 -45.11
CA SER A 248 -45.51 -28.05 -44.66
C SER A 248 -46.64 -28.32 -45.66
N LYS A 249 -47.90 -28.22 -45.21
CA LYS A 249 -49.06 -28.38 -46.10
C LYS A 249 -49.09 -27.30 -47.19
N GLU A 250 -48.72 -26.07 -46.85
CA GLU A 250 -48.58 -24.98 -47.83
C GLU A 250 -47.51 -25.29 -48.88
N ASP A 251 -46.34 -25.80 -48.47
CA ASP A 251 -45.25 -26.15 -49.41
C ASP A 251 -45.66 -27.28 -50.36
N PHE A 252 -46.44 -28.25 -49.87
CA PHE A 252 -47.01 -29.29 -50.72
C PHE A 252 -48.04 -28.74 -51.70
N GLU A 253 -48.96 -27.89 -51.25
CA GLU A 253 -49.99 -27.33 -52.13
C GLU A 253 -49.40 -26.45 -53.24
N ALA A 254 -48.32 -25.73 -52.94
CA ALA A 254 -47.58 -24.94 -53.92
C ALA A 254 -46.85 -25.79 -54.98
N ASN A 255 -46.37 -26.98 -54.60
CA ASN A 255 -45.52 -27.80 -55.46
C ASN A 255 -46.20 -29.09 -55.97
N LYS A 256 -47.46 -29.35 -55.62
CA LYS A 256 -48.23 -30.55 -56.03
C LYS A 256 -48.35 -30.72 -57.55
N HIS A 257 -48.20 -29.63 -58.30
CA HIS A 257 -48.24 -29.62 -59.76
C HIS A 257 -46.90 -30.04 -60.41
N ASP A 258 -45.79 -30.04 -59.66
CA ASP A 258 -44.49 -30.52 -60.11
C ASP A 258 -44.28 -31.99 -59.72
N MET A 259 -44.58 -32.89 -60.66
CA MET A 259 -44.42 -34.35 -60.46
C MET A 259 -42.99 -34.78 -60.15
N LYS A 260 -41.98 -34.07 -60.67
CA LYS A 260 -40.57 -34.41 -60.39
C LYS A 260 -40.20 -34.02 -58.96
N TRP A 261 -40.69 -32.88 -58.49
CA TRP A 261 -40.53 -32.46 -57.10
C TRP A 261 -41.24 -33.42 -56.14
N VAL A 262 -42.48 -33.82 -56.45
CA VAL A 262 -43.24 -34.77 -55.61
C VAL A 262 -42.52 -36.12 -55.52
N GLN A 263 -42.06 -36.68 -56.65
CA GLN A 263 -41.32 -37.95 -56.66
C GLN A 263 -40.02 -37.87 -55.84
N LYS A 264 -39.28 -36.76 -55.94
CA LYS A 264 -38.02 -36.56 -55.20
C LYS A 264 -38.24 -36.43 -53.69
N ASN A 265 -39.43 -36.05 -53.25
CA ASN A 265 -39.77 -35.79 -51.85
C ASN A 265 -40.77 -36.80 -51.26
N LEU A 266 -41.07 -37.88 -51.98
CA LEU A 266 -42.17 -38.79 -51.65
C LEU A 266 -42.07 -39.35 -50.22
N SER A 267 -40.88 -39.79 -49.80
CA SER A 267 -40.67 -40.35 -48.46
C SER A 267 -40.93 -39.33 -47.33
N ILE A 268 -40.55 -38.07 -47.55
CA ILE A 268 -40.74 -36.99 -46.57
C ILE A 268 -42.20 -36.53 -46.58
N LEU A 269 -42.85 -36.51 -47.76
CA LEU A 269 -44.28 -36.19 -47.89
C LEU A 269 -45.16 -37.24 -47.21
N GLU A 270 -44.82 -38.53 -47.27
CA GLU A 270 -45.56 -39.60 -46.58
C GLU A 270 -45.50 -39.45 -45.06
N GLU A 271 -44.34 -39.04 -44.53
CA GLU A 271 -44.17 -38.75 -43.12
C GLU A 271 -44.90 -37.45 -42.73
N SER A 272 -44.79 -36.41 -43.55
CA SER A 272 -45.40 -35.10 -43.30
C SER A 272 -46.92 -35.13 -43.37
N ARG A 273 -47.52 -35.94 -44.26
CA ARG A 273 -48.97 -36.11 -44.36
C ARG A 273 -49.62 -36.66 -43.10
N ARG A 274 -48.86 -37.29 -42.19
CA ARG A 274 -49.37 -37.78 -40.90
C ARG A 274 -49.54 -36.64 -39.88
N HIS A 275 -48.96 -35.47 -40.15
CA HIS A 275 -48.97 -34.31 -39.27
C HIS A 275 -49.76 -33.12 -39.86
N TRP A 276 -50.45 -33.31 -41.00
CA TRP A 276 -51.33 -32.32 -41.63
C TRP A 276 -52.81 -32.71 -41.52
#